data_AF-A0A948TYL1-F1
#
_entry.id   AF-A0A948TYL1-F1
#
_cell.length_a   1.000
_cell.length_b   1.000
_cell.length_c   1.000
_cell.angle_alpha   90.00
_cell.angle_beta   90.00
_cell.angle_gamma   90.00
#
_symmetry.space_group_name_H-M   'P 1'
#
loop_
_entity.id
_entity.type
_entity.pdbx_description
1 polymer ?
#
loop_
_entity_poly.entity_id
_entity_poly.type
_entity_poly.pdbx_seq_one_letter_code
_entity_poly.pdbx_strand_id
1 'polypeptide(L)' 'MQTEIPEALATIAAGRDHIQTAEFARAANRASQTIRKNYCLTGECFGIRPIKFGNRLLWSVAEIAALLNGSAK' A
#
# COMPACT_ATOMS: atom_id res chain seq x y z
N MET A 1 -5.64 -10.48 -17.11
CA MET A 1 -4.55 -9.49 -17.23
C MET A 1 -3.78 -9.52 -15.93
N GLN A 2 -2.57 -10.09 -15.94
CA GLN A 2 -1.72 -10.21 -14.76
C GLN A 2 -1.24 -8.82 -14.37
N THR A 3 -1.78 -8.26 -13.29
CA THR A 3 -1.16 -7.14 -12.61
C THR A 3 0.16 -7.66 -12.06
N GLU A 4 1.27 -7.30 -12.70
CA GLU A 4 2.61 -7.63 -12.25
C GLU A 4 2.77 -7.06 -10.85
N ILE A 5 2.54 -7.89 -9.84
CA ILE A 5 2.90 -7.54 -8.47
C ILE A 5 4.43 -7.51 -8.50
N PRO A 6 5.07 -6.35 -8.30
CA PRO A 6 6.52 -6.32 -8.30
C PRO A 6 7.01 -7.33 -7.25
N GLU A 7 7.98 -8.18 -7.61
CA GLU A 7 8.43 -9.30 -6.78
C GLU A 7 8.80 -8.87 -5.36
N ALA A 8 9.26 -7.63 -5.21
CA ALA A 8 9.49 -6.98 -3.92
C ALA A 8 8.20 -6.84 -3.08
N LEU A 9 7.08 -6.42 -3.67
CA LEU A 9 5.78 -6.37 -2.99
C LEU A 9 5.25 -7.78 -2.68
N ALA A 10 5.41 -8.74 -3.59
CA ALA A 10 4.98 -10.13 -3.37
C ALA A 10 5.74 -10.78 -2.20
N THR A 11 7.06 -10.52 -2.13
CA THR A 11 7.92 -10.97 -1.03
C THR A 11 7.55 -10.31 0.29
N ILE A 12 7.23 -9.01 0.27
CA ILE A 12 6.78 -8.27 1.47
C ILE A 12 5.40 -8.75 1.92
N ALA A 13 4.48 -8.99 0.99
CA ALA A 13 3.13 -9.47 1.29
C ALA A 13 3.15 -10.89 1.84
N ALA A 14 4.11 -11.73 1.44
CA ALA A 14 4.30 -13.10 1.94
C ALA A 14 2.99 -13.92 1.98
N GLY A 15 2.12 -13.74 0.96
CA GLY A 15 0.82 -14.40 0.88
C GLY A 15 -0.32 -13.76 1.68
N ARG A 16 -0.14 -12.55 2.25
CA ARG A 16 -1.20 -11.77 2.90
C ARG A 16 -1.86 -10.80 1.93
N ASP A 17 -3.20 -10.76 1.93
CA ASP A 17 -3.97 -9.81 1.13
C ASP A 17 -3.83 -8.35 1.61
N HIS A 18 -3.45 -8.17 2.88
CA HIS A 18 -3.33 -6.86 3.52
C HIS A 18 -1.98 -6.69 4.22
N ILE A 19 -1.33 -5.55 3.98
CA ILE A 19 -0.04 -5.19 4.57
C ILE A 19 -0.13 -3.94 5.43
N GLN A 20 0.86 -3.72 6.28
CA GLN A 20 0.92 -2.53 7.12
C GLN A 20 1.52 -1.32 6.40
N THR A 21 1.33 -0.12 6.96
CA THR A 21 1.97 1.11 6.47
C THR A 21 3.50 1.00 6.33
N ALA A 22 4.18 0.25 7.20
CA ALA A 22 5.63 0.08 7.12
C ALA A 22 6.07 -0.78 5.91
N GLU A 23 5.27 -1.79 5.57
CA GLU A 23 5.48 -2.66 4.41
C GLU A 23 5.16 -1.92 3.12
N PHE A 24 4.04 -1.18 3.12
CA PHE A 24 3.68 -0.30 2.01
C PHE A 24 4.75 0.78 1.77
N ALA A 25 5.29 1.38 2.82
CA ALA A 25 6.41 2.31 2.75
C ALA A 25 7.64 1.71 2.08
N ARG A 26 7.99 0.49 2.47
CA ARG A 26 9.12 -0.24 1.89
C ARG A 26 8.90 -0.56 0.41
N ALA A 27 7.70 -0.96 0.04
CA ALA A 27 7.34 -1.24 -1.36
C ALA A 27 7.28 0.02 -2.23
N ALA A 28 6.75 1.11 -1.70
CA ALA A 28 6.67 2.41 -2.37
C ALA A 28 7.99 3.19 -2.36
N ASN A 29 9.08 2.63 -1.78
CA ASN A 29 10.36 3.32 -1.55
C ASN A 29 10.19 4.71 -0.90
N ARG A 30 9.26 4.82 0.05
CA ARG A 30 8.95 6.06 0.77
C ARG A 30 8.99 5.85 2.27
N ALA A 31 9.15 6.94 3.02
CA ALA A 31 9.07 6.87 4.47
C ALA A 31 7.62 6.64 4.92
N SER A 32 7.42 5.79 5.93
CA SER A 32 6.12 5.54 6.57
C SER A 32 5.46 6.84 7.06
N GLN A 33 6.27 7.83 7.43
CA GLN A 33 5.82 9.15 7.85
C GLN A 33 5.22 9.96 6.69
N THR A 34 5.76 9.85 5.47
CA THR A 34 5.17 10.46 4.27
C THR A 34 3.80 9.87 3.99
N ILE A 35 3.66 8.55 4.12
CA ILE A 35 2.40 7.84 3.87
C ILE A 35 1.34 8.24 4.90
N ARG A 36 1.71 8.30 6.19
CA ARG A 36 0.80 8.81 7.24
C ARG A 36 0.42 10.26 7.01
N LYS A 37 1.38 11.11 6.63
CA LYS A 37 1.13 12.52 6.33
C LYS A 37 0.16 12.67 5.16
N ASN A 38 0.37 11.92 4.07
CA ASN A 38 -0.49 11.96 2.90
C ASN A 38 -1.90 11.46 3.25
N TYR A 39 -2.00 10.35 4.00
CA TYR A 39 -3.30 9.87 4.51
C TYR A 39 -4.03 10.91 5.37
N CYS A 40 -3.32 11.62 6.26
CA CYS A 40 -3.94 12.67 7.09
C CYS A 40 -4.37 13.91 6.27
N LEU A 41 -3.66 14.24 5.19
CA LEU A 41 -3.96 15.42 4.37
C LEU A 41 -5.05 15.15 3.32
N THR A 42 -5.03 13.98 2.71
CA THR A 42 -5.89 13.64 1.57
C THR A 42 -7.02 12.69 1.96
N GLY A 43 -6.95 12.04 3.13
CA GLY A 43 -7.92 11.01 3.56
C GLY A 43 -7.69 9.63 2.92
N GLU A 44 -6.79 9.58 1.94
CA GLU A 44 -6.37 8.41 1.17
C GLU A 44 -4.88 8.52 0.91
N CYS A 45 -4.19 7.39 0.73
CA CYS A 45 -2.80 7.44 0.28
C CYS A 45 -2.72 6.82 -1.10
N PHE A 46 -2.40 7.65 -2.09
CA PHE A 46 -2.26 7.24 -3.48
C PHE A 46 -3.53 6.53 -4.04
N GLY A 47 -4.73 6.99 -3.67
CA GLY A 47 -5.99 6.36 -4.09
C GLY A 47 -6.40 5.14 -3.28
N ILE A 48 -5.56 4.68 -2.34
CA ILE A 48 -5.80 3.49 -1.54
C ILE A 48 -6.41 3.90 -0.20
N ARG A 49 -7.55 3.29 0.14
CA ARG A 49 -8.20 3.50 1.44
C ARG A 49 -7.75 2.43 2.43
N PRO A 50 -7.10 2.81 3.55
CA PRO A 50 -6.71 1.83 4.54
C PRO A 50 -7.93 1.29 5.27
N ILE A 51 -7.91 -0.02 5.52
CA ILE A 51 -8.85 -0.68 6.40
C ILE A 51 -8.34 -0.50 7.83
N LYS A 52 -9.15 0.14 8.67
CA LYS A 52 -8.82 0.30 10.08
C LYS A 52 -9.06 -1.02 10.81
N PHE A 53 -7.99 -1.69 11.20
CA PHE A 53 -8.04 -2.93 11.97
C PHE A 53 -7.44 -2.69 13.36
N GLY A 54 -8.31 -2.40 14.34
CA GLY A 54 -7.90 -1.99 15.68
C GLY A 54 -7.07 -0.70 15.66
N ASN A 55 -5.82 -0.78 16.12
CA ASN A 55 -4.86 0.34 16.15
C ASN A 55 -3.91 0.35 14.93
N ARG A 56 -4.19 -0.44 13.89
CA ARG A 56 -3.34 -0.56 12.71
C ARG A 56 -4.13 -0.20 11.45
N LEU A 57 -3.44 0.46 10.52
CA LEU A 57 -3.94 0.72 9.18
C LEU A 57 -3.44 -0.42 8.28
N LEU A 58 -4.38 -1.19 7.75
CA LEU A 58 -4.13 -2.24 6.77
C LEU A 58 -4.35 -1.70 5.37
N TRP A 59 -3.44 -2.01 4.47
CA TRP A 59 -3.42 -1.56 3.07
C TRP A 59 -3.55 -2.77 2.17
N SER A 60 -4.47 -2.73 1.21
CA SER A 60 -4.68 -3.84 0.28
C SER A 60 -3.53 -3.96 -0.70
N VAL A 61 -2.89 -5.14 -0.75
CA VAL A 61 -1.76 -5.40 -1.65
C VAL A 61 -2.16 -5.26 -3.11
N ALA A 62 -3.39 -5.68 -3.46
CA ALA A 62 -3.93 -5.54 -4.81
C ALA A 62 -4.01 -4.08 -5.27
N GLU A 63 -4.46 -3.17 -4.41
CA GLU A 63 -4.54 -1.74 -4.75
C GLU A 63 -3.15 -1.10 -4.82
N ILE A 64 -2.22 -1.54 -3.97
CA ILE A 64 -0.82 -1.09 -4.02
C ILE A 64 -0.15 -1.57 -5.30
N ALA A 65 -0.39 -2.81 -5.71
CA ALA A 65 0.10 -3.33 -6.97
C ALA A 65 -0.52 -2.59 -8.17
N ALA A 66 -1.82 -2.26 -8.12
CA ALA A 66 -2.47 -1.46 -9.15
C ALA A 66 -1.89 -0.04 -9.23
N LEU A 67 -1.61 0.59 -8.09
CA LEU A 67 -0.92 1.88 -8.01
C LEU A 67 0.48 1.83 -8.61
N LEU A 68 1.29 0.83 -8.21
CA LEU A 68 2.66 0.67 -8.70
C LEU A 68 2.72 0.38 -10.20
N ASN A 69 1.71 -0.31 -10.74
CA ASN A 69 1.57 -0.55 -12.17
C ASN A 69 1.06 0.69 -12.95
N GLY A 70 0.82 1.83 -12.29
CA GLY A 70 0.37 3.06 -12.94
C GLY A 70 -1.12 3.10 -13.28
N SER A 71 -1.93 2.22 -12.68
CA SER A 71 -3.39 2.18 -12.87
C SER A 71 -4.16 3.10 -11.92
N ALA A 72 -3.48 3.79 -10.99
CA ALA A 72 -4.12 4.84 -10.20
C ALA A 72 -4.26 6.10 -11.05
N LYS A 73 -5.50 6.38 -11.46
CA LYS A 73 -5.89 7.56 -12.24
C LYS A 73 -6.31 8.69 -11.31
#